data_AF-A0A4S2U4I4-F1
#
_entry.id   AF-A0A4S2U4I4-F1
#
_cell.length_a   1.000
_cell.length_b   1.000
_cell.length_c   1.000
_cell.angle_alpha   90.00
_cell.angle_beta   90.00
_cell.angle_gamma   90.00
#
_symmetry.space_group_name_H-M   'P 1'
#
loop_
_entity.id
_entity.type
_entity.pdbx_description
1 polymer ?
#
loop_
_entity_poly.entity_id
_entity_poly.type
_entity_poly.pdbx_seq_one_letter_code
_entity_poly.pdbx_strand_id
1 'polypeptide(L)'
;MADEIKYEHKTVQTVRGTGGLAISKMEKDGWELIEQTQVMLRSTLKFRRPKKPQPWLLIGSAAAVLVILAIVIGAASALSDGDGKKDDARKSMTAASEKPSTTPMPTAAESAAAEVITPEKNPEFAALLKADSCDDANLDFATGYEGQTVAFNGSIRHMAPHGDYETRYDFLLGPGDEGANTTIGPAFKYEDVNTGNLHLTGKKIPATVGVGDKFRFIAEVREFNAAQCLFFLHPVSTEVR
;
A
#
# COMPACT_ATOMS: atom_id res chain seq x y z
N MET A 1 3.14 43.29 -19.60
CA MET A 1 4.18 42.72 -18.73
C MET A 1 3.87 41.24 -18.64
N ALA A 2 4.83 40.37 -18.99
CA ALA A 2 4.56 38.95 -19.20
C ALA A 2 4.20 38.27 -17.86
N ASP A 3 3.01 37.67 -17.81
CA ASP A 3 2.55 36.87 -16.67
C ASP A 3 3.47 35.64 -16.53
N GLU A 4 4.16 35.53 -15.40
CA GLU A 4 5.04 34.41 -15.10
C GLU A 4 4.19 33.18 -14.80
N ILE A 5 4.10 32.25 -15.75
CA ILE A 5 3.33 31.01 -15.61
C ILE A 5 3.97 30.17 -14.51
N LYS A 6 3.30 30.05 -13.36
CA LYS A 6 3.72 29.16 -12.26
C LYS A 6 3.27 27.73 -12.57
N TYR A 7 4.20 26.78 -12.43
CA TYR A 7 3.94 25.36 -12.67
C TYR A 7 3.90 24.57 -11.35
N GLU A 8 2.98 23.61 -11.27
CA GLU A 8 2.95 22.58 -10.22
C GLU A 8 3.64 21.32 -10.74
N HIS A 9 4.41 20.62 -9.90
CA HIS A 9 5.17 19.43 -10.28
C HIS A 9 4.71 18.21 -9.46
N LYS A 10 4.66 17.03 -10.09
CA LYS A 10 4.27 15.77 -9.43
C LYS A 10 5.15 14.63 -9.92
N THR A 11 5.54 13.74 -9.02
CA THR A 11 6.32 12.54 -9.37
C THR A 11 5.48 11.30 -9.09
N VAL A 12 5.42 10.38 -10.05
CA VAL A 12 4.69 9.10 -9.95
C VAL A 12 5.67 7.98 -10.27
N GLN A 13 5.66 6.92 -9.48
CA GLN A 13 6.44 5.71 -9.77
C GLN A 13 5.50 4.62 -10.28
N THR A 14 5.90 3.93 -11.34
CA THR A 14 5.16 2.82 -11.93
C THR A 14 6.07 1.62 -12.13
N VAL A 15 5.48 0.44 -12.26
CA VAL A 15 6.21 -0.74 -12.72
C VAL A 15 6.62 -0.54 -14.18
N ARG A 16 7.78 -1.08 -14.57
CA ARG A 16 8.27 -0.99 -15.95
C ARG A 16 7.22 -1.59 -16.89
N GLY A 17 6.82 -0.83 -17.91
CA GLY A 17 5.78 -1.21 -18.88
C GLY A 17 4.38 -0.64 -18.61
N THR A 18 4.05 -0.29 -17.36
CA THR A 18 2.73 0.31 -17.03
C THR A 18 2.70 1.84 -17.03
N GLY A 19 3.82 2.47 -17.40
CA GLY A 19 3.96 3.93 -17.43
C GLY A 19 2.96 4.62 -18.37
N GLY A 20 2.60 4.01 -19.51
CA GLY A 20 1.66 4.59 -20.48
C GLY A 20 0.25 4.82 -19.91
N LEU A 21 -0.22 3.92 -19.04
CA LEU A 21 -1.53 4.06 -18.37
C LEU A 21 -1.51 5.20 -17.35
N ALA A 22 -0.42 5.33 -16.59
CA ALA A 22 -0.23 6.42 -15.65
C ALA A 22 -0.11 7.78 -16.36
N ILE A 23 0.58 7.83 -17.50
CA ILE A 23 0.67 9.04 -18.35
C ILE A 23 -0.72 9.41 -18.86
N SER A 24 -1.46 8.48 -19.45
CA SER A 24 -2.80 8.72 -19.99
C SER A 24 -3.80 9.21 -18.93
N LYS A 25 -3.67 8.69 -17.70
CA LYS A 25 -4.48 9.14 -16.56
C LYS A 25 -4.08 10.56 -16.12
N MET A 26 -2.78 10.82 -16.00
CA MET A 26 -2.28 12.14 -15.59
C MET A 26 -2.59 13.23 -16.64
N GLU A 27 -2.50 12.92 -17.94
CA GLU A 27 -2.87 13.83 -19.02
C GLU A 27 -4.35 14.19 -19.00
N LYS A 28 -5.24 13.23 -18.71
CA LYS A 28 -6.68 13.51 -18.51
C LYS A 28 -6.93 14.48 -17.35
N ASP A 29 -6.13 14.40 -16.29
CA ASP A 29 -6.17 15.31 -15.14
C ASP A 29 -5.50 16.67 -15.42
N GLY A 30 -4.98 16.87 -16.64
CA GLY A 30 -4.33 18.09 -17.10
C GLY A 30 -2.86 18.20 -16.69
N TRP A 31 -2.20 17.09 -16.39
CA TRP A 31 -0.77 17.01 -16.09
C TRP A 31 0.02 16.59 -17.34
N GLU A 32 1.06 17.35 -17.67
CA GLU A 32 1.98 17.08 -18.77
C GLU A 32 3.21 16.32 -18.27
N LEU A 33 3.63 15.28 -18.97
CA LEU A 33 4.88 14.57 -18.66
C LEU A 33 6.10 15.44 -19.04
N ILE A 34 7.02 15.63 -18.11
CA ILE A 34 8.28 16.38 -18.31
C ILE A 34 9.44 15.42 -18.53
N GLU A 35 9.53 14.42 -17.67
CA GLU A 35 10.71 13.57 -17.57
C GLU A 35 10.28 12.16 -17.17
N GLN A 36 10.85 11.18 -17.87
CA GLN A 36 10.66 9.77 -17.58
C GLN A 36 12.04 9.15 -17.38
N THR A 37 12.31 8.67 -16.16
CA THR A 37 13.55 7.97 -15.82
C THR A 37 13.26 6.51 -15.58
N GLN A 38 13.99 5.62 -16.25
CA GLN A 38 13.80 4.18 -16.16
C GLN A 38 14.99 3.53 -15.44
N VAL A 39 14.72 2.70 -14.43
CA VAL A 39 15.75 1.94 -13.71
C VAL A 39 15.25 0.51 -13.47
N MET A 40 16.02 -0.50 -13.91
CA MET A 40 15.86 -1.95 -13.70
C MET A 40 14.41 -2.50 -13.86
N LEU A 41 13.53 -2.25 -12.89
CA LEU A 41 12.13 -2.73 -12.83
C LEU A 41 11.06 -1.64 -12.65
N ARG A 42 11.45 -0.37 -12.46
CA ARG A 42 10.52 0.75 -12.16
C ARG A 42 10.76 1.93 -13.11
N SER A 43 9.68 2.62 -13.42
CA SER A 43 9.67 3.89 -14.15
C SER A 43 9.28 5.00 -13.19
N THR A 44 10.04 6.08 -13.16
CA THR A 44 9.66 7.32 -12.48
C THR A 44 9.22 8.34 -13.51
N LEU A 45 8.02 8.86 -13.37
CA LEU A 45 7.38 9.83 -14.26
C LEU A 45 7.23 11.15 -13.50
N LYS A 46 7.84 12.22 -14.00
CA LYS A 46 7.65 13.59 -13.49
C LYS A 46 6.70 14.35 -14.39
N PHE A 47 5.68 14.93 -13.80
CA PHE A 47 4.66 15.71 -14.47
C PHE A 47 4.71 17.17 -14.03
N ARG A 48 4.28 18.08 -14.91
CA ARG A 48 3.94 19.47 -14.58
C ARG A 48 2.52 19.81 -14.99
N ARG A 49 1.95 20.83 -14.38
CA ARG A 49 0.72 21.47 -14.84
C ARG A 49 0.82 22.98 -14.63
N PRO A 50 0.37 23.81 -15.59
CA PRO A 50 0.25 25.25 -15.37
C PRO A 50 -0.81 25.50 -14.30
N LYS A 51 -0.41 26.19 -13.22
CA LYS A 51 -1.31 26.57 -12.16
C LYS A 51 -2.33 27.55 -12.75
N LYS A 52 -3.61 27.19 -12.74
CA LYS A 52 -4.67 28.10 -13.22
C LYS A 52 -4.57 29.38 -12.38
N PRO A 53 -4.42 30.56 -13.01
CA PRO A 53 -4.48 31.81 -12.26
C PRO A 53 -5.87 31.87 -11.63
N GLN A 54 -5.91 31.80 -10.31
CA GLN A 54 -7.15 31.88 -9.56
C GLN A 54 -7.76 33.26 -9.85
N PRO A 55 -8.97 33.36 -10.44
CA PRO A 55 -9.55 34.67 -10.69
C PRO A 55 -9.70 35.36 -9.34
N TRP A 56 -8.95 36.44 -9.16
CA TRP A 56 -8.98 37.32 -8.01
C TRP A 56 -10.29 38.12 -8.04
N LEU A 57 -11.40 37.40 -7.88
CA LEU A 57 -12.68 37.93 -7.51
C LEU A 57 -13.16 36.98 -6.43
N LEU A 58 -12.78 37.30 -5.19
CA LEU A 58 -13.71 37.50 -4.08
C LEU A 58 -12.91 37.81 -2.79
N ILE A 59 -13.11 39.05 -2.34
CA ILE A 59 -13.02 39.59 -0.97
C ILE A 59 -11.68 40.22 -0.57
N GLY A 60 -11.79 41.53 -0.30
CA GLY A 60 -10.71 42.42 0.11
C GLY A 60 -10.05 42.01 1.42
N SER A 61 -8.73 42.23 1.43
CA SER A 61 -7.83 42.31 2.59
C SER A 61 -7.92 41.19 3.63
N ALA A 62 -7.22 40.10 3.31
CA ALA A 62 -6.12 39.54 4.11
C ALA A 62 -6.40 39.21 5.60
N ALA A 63 -6.54 37.92 5.90
CA ALA A 63 -5.49 37.14 6.57
C ALA A 63 -6.00 35.71 6.80
N ALA A 64 -5.37 34.77 6.10
CA ALA A 64 -5.54 33.34 6.24
C ALA A 64 -4.84 32.83 7.51
N VAL A 65 -5.44 31.85 8.18
CA VAL A 65 -4.70 30.89 9.01
C VAL A 65 -5.10 29.49 8.55
N LEU A 66 -4.43 29.04 7.48
CA LEU A 66 -4.19 27.64 7.18
C LEU A 66 -2.72 27.42 7.57
N VAL A 67 -2.48 26.84 8.76
CA VAL A 67 -1.12 26.47 9.16
C VAL A 67 -0.77 25.17 8.45
N ILE A 68 0.08 25.33 7.44
CA ILE A 68 0.92 24.32 6.82
C ILE A 68 2.00 23.91 7.83
N LEU A 69 2.35 22.62 7.89
CA LEU A 69 3.66 22.18 8.37
C LEU A 69 4.30 21.25 7.32
N ALA A 70 5.03 21.88 6.41
CA ALA A 70 6.27 21.36 5.86
C ALA A 70 7.40 21.63 6.87
N ILE A 71 8.59 21.00 6.67
CA ILE A 71 9.98 21.39 7.07
C ILE A 71 10.73 20.19 7.72
N VAL A 72 12.00 19.80 7.45
CA VAL A 72 13.13 20.28 6.61
C VAL A 72 14.30 19.25 6.66
N ILE A 73 15.03 19.11 5.53
CA ILE A 73 16.50 19.06 5.26
C ILE A 73 17.48 18.33 6.21
N GLY A 74 18.42 17.58 5.59
CA GLY A 74 19.80 17.42 6.07
C GLY A 74 20.80 17.33 4.89
N ALA A 75 21.45 18.44 4.55
CA ALA A 75 22.59 18.52 3.65
C ALA A 75 23.89 18.62 4.47
N ALA A 76 24.93 17.90 4.04
CA ALA A 76 26.27 17.96 4.62
C ALA A 76 27.10 19.12 4.06
N SER A 77 28.19 19.45 4.77
CA SER A 77 29.26 20.44 4.50
C SER A 77 28.96 21.87 4.99
N ALA A 78 29.89 22.70 5.44
CA ALA A 78 31.23 22.62 6.04
C ALA A 78 31.64 24.10 6.32
N LEU A 79 32.72 24.30 7.09
CA LEU A 79 33.48 25.55 7.37
C LEU A 79 33.01 26.30 8.63
N SER A 80 33.79 26.21 9.73
CA SER A 80 34.85 27.16 10.15
C SER A 80 34.26 28.53 10.52
N ASP A 81 34.62 29.23 11.59
CA ASP A 81 35.81 29.26 12.42
C ASP A 81 35.44 30.14 13.63
N GLY A 82 36.03 29.93 14.81
CA GLY A 82 35.62 30.72 15.98
C GLY A 82 36.38 30.41 17.25
N ASP A 83 37.70 30.58 17.15
CA ASP A 83 38.73 30.49 18.19
C ASP A 83 38.30 31.03 19.58
N GLY A 84 38.37 30.16 20.60
CA GLY A 84 38.29 30.50 22.01
C GLY A 84 39.55 30.02 22.73
N LYS A 85 40.41 30.98 23.08
CA LYS A 85 41.77 30.82 23.62
C LYS A 85 41.83 30.96 25.15
N LYS A 86 42.75 30.19 25.75
CA LYS A 86 43.39 30.24 27.10
C LYS A 86 42.66 29.51 28.25
N ASP A 87 43.18 28.36 28.70
CA ASP A 87 44.35 28.15 29.61
C ASP A 87 43.97 28.55 31.06
N ASP A 88 44.06 27.75 32.12
CA ASP A 88 45.12 26.81 32.48
C ASP A 88 44.68 25.83 33.60
N ALA A 89 45.25 24.62 33.50
CA ALA A 89 45.73 23.71 34.54
C ALA A 89 44.96 23.51 35.87
N ARG A 90 44.65 22.23 36.19
CA ARG A 90 45.39 21.43 37.21
C ARG A 90 44.77 20.03 37.46
N LYS A 91 45.49 19.02 36.97
CA LYS A 91 45.92 17.79 37.69
C LYS A 91 44.88 16.95 38.48
N SER A 92 44.57 15.80 37.88
CA SER A 92 44.68 14.41 38.42
C SER A 92 43.61 13.83 39.38
N MET A 93 43.26 12.59 39.05
CA MET A 93 42.66 11.47 39.82
C MET A 93 41.12 11.37 39.94
N THR A 94 40.63 10.31 39.26
CA THR A 94 39.76 9.24 39.79
C THR A 94 38.43 9.62 40.44
N ALA A 95 37.31 9.31 39.79
CA ALA A 95 36.22 8.44 40.29
C ALA A 95 34.87 8.66 39.58
N ALA A 96 34.26 7.52 39.22
CA ALA A 96 32.83 7.23 39.18
C ALA A 96 31.92 7.70 38.02
N SER A 97 31.14 6.71 37.58
CA SER A 97 29.82 6.74 36.93
C SER A 97 29.74 6.92 35.41
N GLU A 98 29.86 5.80 34.70
CA GLU A 98 29.11 5.58 33.45
C GLU A 98 27.60 5.55 33.76
N LYS A 99 26.86 6.47 33.15
CA LYS A 99 25.41 6.39 33.00
C LYS A 99 25.12 6.27 31.51
N PRO A 100 24.44 5.21 31.02
CA PRO A 100 24.07 5.13 29.62
C PRO A 100 22.94 6.12 29.32
N SER A 101 23.19 7.06 28.41
CA SER A 101 22.16 7.95 27.89
C SER A 101 21.46 7.26 26.72
N THR A 102 20.34 6.60 27.02
CA THR A 102 19.37 6.12 26.03
C THR A 102 18.67 7.31 25.38
N THR A 103 18.97 7.58 24.11
CA THR A 103 18.18 8.50 23.28
C THR A 103 16.98 7.71 22.72
N PRO A 104 15.73 8.15 22.91
CA PRO A 104 14.57 7.41 22.44
C PRO A 104 14.46 7.53 20.91
N MET A 105 14.35 6.37 20.27
CA MET A 105 13.91 6.21 18.89
C MET A 105 12.48 6.76 18.77
N PRO A 106 12.12 7.52 17.71
CA PRO A 106 10.75 7.96 17.53
C PRO A 106 9.90 6.71 17.28
N THR A 107 9.09 6.37 18.27
CA THR A 107 7.94 5.47 18.17
C THR A 107 7.19 5.81 16.89
N ALA A 108 7.28 4.90 15.92
CA ALA A 108 6.36 4.85 14.80
C ALA A 108 4.95 4.92 15.40
N ALA A 109 4.20 5.92 14.96
CA ALA A 109 2.82 6.10 15.32
C ALA A 109 2.11 4.75 15.23
N GLU A 110 1.58 4.34 16.38
CA GLU A 110 0.69 3.21 16.57
C GLU A 110 -0.41 3.32 15.51
N SER A 111 -0.24 2.56 14.43
CA SER A 111 -1.26 2.37 13.41
C SER A 111 -2.49 1.90 14.15
N ALA A 112 -3.57 2.70 14.11
CA ALA A 112 -4.89 2.23 14.52
C ALA A 112 -5.05 0.83 13.94
N ALA A 113 -5.18 -0.18 14.80
CA ALA A 113 -5.33 -1.56 14.36
C ALA A 113 -6.57 -1.59 13.47
N ALA A 114 -6.37 -1.69 12.15
CA ALA A 114 -7.46 -1.78 11.21
C ALA A 114 -8.30 -2.99 11.61
N GLU A 115 -9.57 -2.76 11.96
CA GLU A 115 -10.44 -3.84 12.41
C GLU A 115 -10.63 -4.83 11.26
N VAL A 116 -10.38 -6.11 11.54
CA VAL A 116 -10.57 -7.18 10.56
C VAL A 116 -12.06 -7.48 10.43
N ILE A 117 -12.58 -7.35 9.21
CA ILE A 117 -13.95 -7.66 8.84
C ILE A 117 -14.12 -9.18 8.79
N THR A 118 -15.07 -9.72 9.54
CA THR A 118 -15.37 -11.15 9.55
C THR A 118 -16.87 -11.37 9.33
N PRO A 119 -17.30 -12.53 8.80
CA PRO A 119 -18.72 -12.78 8.55
C PRO A 119 -19.56 -12.83 9.82
N GLU A 120 -18.95 -13.03 11.00
CA GLU A 120 -19.66 -12.97 12.28
C GLU A 120 -19.99 -11.54 12.72
N LYS A 121 -19.18 -10.55 12.28
CA LYS A 121 -19.29 -9.15 12.69
C LYS A 121 -19.87 -8.24 11.62
N ASN A 122 -19.81 -8.64 10.35
CA ASN A 122 -20.27 -7.85 9.22
C ASN A 122 -21.29 -8.64 8.39
N PRO A 123 -22.59 -8.27 8.44
CA PRO A 123 -23.63 -8.99 7.72
C PRO A 123 -23.54 -8.87 6.20
N GLU A 124 -22.99 -7.78 5.67
CA GLU A 124 -22.77 -7.61 4.23
C GLU A 124 -21.71 -8.59 3.73
N PHE A 125 -20.60 -8.73 4.47
CA PHE A 125 -19.59 -9.73 4.15
C PHE A 125 -20.15 -11.15 4.29
N ALA A 126 -20.94 -11.42 5.32
CA ALA A 126 -21.59 -12.72 5.50
C ALA A 126 -22.55 -13.08 4.35
N ALA A 127 -23.27 -12.09 3.83
CA ALA A 127 -24.13 -12.25 2.66
C ALA A 127 -23.31 -12.43 1.38
N LEU A 128 -22.22 -11.65 1.22
CA LEU A 128 -21.32 -11.76 0.08
C LEU A 128 -20.74 -13.17 -0.05
N LEU A 129 -20.30 -13.80 1.05
CA LEU A 129 -19.78 -15.18 1.05
C LEU A 129 -20.81 -16.24 0.59
N LYS A 130 -22.07 -15.86 0.40
CA LYS A 130 -23.17 -16.70 -0.10
C LYS A 130 -23.73 -16.25 -1.45
N ALA A 131 -23.26 -15.11 -1.97
CA ALA A 131 -23.72 -14.54 -3.22
C ALA A 131 -23.22 -15.33 -4.43
N ASP A 132 -23.77 -15.06 -5.60
CA ASP A 132 -23.17 -15.53 -6.85
C ASP A 132 -21.85 -14.81 -7.13
N SER A 133 -20.90 -15.47 -7.79
CA SER A 133 -19.60 -14.89 -8.12
C SER A 133 -19.66 -13.65 -9.01
N CYS A 134 -20.72 -13.51 -9.81
CA CYS A 134 -20.95 -12.38 -10.71
C CYS A 134 -21.99 -11.37 -10.16
N ASP A 135 -22.47 -11.55 -8.93
CA ASP A 135 -23.47 -10.66 -8.34
C ASP A 135 -22.92 -9.24 -8.14
N ASP A 136 -23.76 -8.22 -8.35
CA ASP A 136 -23.39 -6.81 -8.17
C ASP A 136 -22.91 -6.50 -6.74
N ALA A 137 -23.33 -7.30 -5.75
CA ALA A 137 -22.84 -7.21 -4.37
C ALA A 137 -21.30 -7.34 -4.27
N ASN A 138 -20.66 -8.04 -5.21
CA ASN A 138 -19.19 -8.12 -5.27
C ASN A 138 -18.56 -6.77 -5.60
N LEU A 139 -19.14 -6.03 -6.55
CA LEU A 139 -18.65 -4.70 -6.91
C LEU A 139 -18.88 -3.70 -5.77
N ASP A 140 -20.08 -3.72 -5.19
CA ASP A 140 -20.44 -2.84 -4.09
C ASP A 140 -19.53 -3.08 -2.88
N PHE A 141 -19.30 -4.35 -2.52
CA PHE A 141 -18.43 -4.70 -1.41
C PHE A 141 -16.97 -4.34 -1.69
N ALA A 142 -16.44 -4.64 -2.88
CA ALA A 142 -15.06 -4.27 -3.23
C ALA A 142 -14.86 -2.75 -3.14
N THR A 143 -15.81 -1.96 -3.64
CA THR A 143 -15.74 -0.49 -3.62
C THR A 143 -15.88 0.07 -2.19
N GLY A 144 -16.80 -0.48 -1.39
CA GLY A 144 -17.07 0.01 -0.04
C GLY A 144 -15.98 -0.33 0.98
N TYR A 145 -15.24 -1.42 0.74
CA TYR A 145 -14.27 -1.96 1.68
C TYR A 145 -12.83 -2.00 1.13
N GLU A 146 -12.54 -1.37 -0.01
CA GLU A 146 -11.19 -1.31 -0.60
C GLU A 146 -10.13 -0.90 0.44
N GLY A 147 -9.03 -1.66 0.50
CA GLY A 147 -7.94 -1.45 1.45
C GLY A 147 -8.22 -1.94 2.88
N GLN A 148 -9.44 -2.40 3.19
CA GLN A 148 -9.75 -3.00 4.48
C GLN A 148 -9.41 -4.49 4.49
N THR A 149 -9.12 -5.03 5.67
CA THR A 149 -8.79 -6.45 5.83
C THR A 149 -10.03 -7.27 6.14
N VAL A 150 -10.27 -8.32 5.35
CA VAL A 150 -11.28 -9.35 5.61
C VAL A 150 -10.62 -10.62 6.11
N ALA A 151 -11.36 -11.41 6.90
CA ALA A 151 -10.99 -12.76 7.26
C ALA A 151 -12.14 -13.74 7.07
N PHE A 152 -11.88 -14.84 6.37
CA PHE A 152 -12.87 -15.87 6.11
C PHE A 152 -12.22 -17.27 6.05
N ASN A 153 -13.04 -18.27 6.36
CA ASN A 153 -12.68 -19.67 6.21
C ASN A 153 -12.97 -20.11 4.77
N GLY A 154 -11.96 -20.67 4.12
CA GLY A 154 -12.05 -21.06 2.72
C GLY A 154 -11.11 -22.20 2.35
N SER A 155 -11.10 -22.47 1.05
CA SER A 155 -10.19 -23.43 0.42
C SER A 155 -9.74 -22.93 -0.96
N ILE A 156 -8.60 -23.46 -1.41
CA ILE A 156 -8.07 -23.16 -2.75
C ILE A 156 -8.89 -23.96 -3.78
N ARG A 157 -9.62 -23.25 -4.65
CA ARG A 157 -10.41 -23.84 -5.74
C ARG A 157 -9.55 -24.17 -6.95
N HIS A 158 -8.60 -23.28 -7.26
CA HIS A 158 -7.69 -23.42 -8.38
C HIS A 158 -6.36 -22.75 -8.08
N MET A 159 -5.30 -23.27 -8.68
CA MET A 159 -3.95 -22.72 -8.56
C MET A 159 -3.25 -22.99 -9.89
N ALA A 160 -2.80 -21.93 -10.56
CA ALA A 160 -2.07 -22.03 -11.81
C ALA A 160 -0.84 -21.12 -11.79
N PRO A 161 0.26 -21.47 -12.49
CA PRO A 161 1.36 -20.55 -12.71
C PRO A 161 0.87 -19.21 -13.29
N HIS A 162 1.39 -18.11 -12.77
CA HIS A 162 1.15 -16.80 -13.34
C HIS A 162 2.02 -16.63 -14.59
N GLY A 163 1.42 -16.63 -15.78
CA GLY A 163 2.17 -16.57 -17.04
C GLY A 163 3.17 -17.73 -17.17
N ASP A 164 4.45 -17.41 -17.34
CA ASP A 164 5.57 -18.35 -17.46
C ASP A 164 6.40 -18.50 -16.16
N TYR A 165 5.97 -17.89 -15.05
CA TYR A 165 6.67 -18.01 -13.77
C TYR A 165 6.49 -19.40 -13.15
N GLU A 166 7.60 -20.02 -12.72
CA GLU A 166 7.55 -21.33 -12.04
C GLU A 166 7.15 -21.23 -10.56
N THR A 167 7.29 -20.06 -9.95
CA THR A 167 7.15 -19.85 -8.49
C THR A 167 6.08 -18.83 -8.11
N ARG A 168 5.38 -18.27 -9.09
CA ARG A 168 4.31 -17.30 -8.88
C ARG A 168 3.02 -17.85 -9.46
N TYR A 169 1.93 -17.63 -8.75
CA TYR A 169 0.68 -18.31 -9.04
C TYR A 169 -0.49 -17.35 -8.97
N ASP A 170 -1.49 -17.68 -9.75
CA ASP A 170 -2.84 -17.18 -9.59
C ASP A 170 -3.62 -18.22 -8.76
N PHE A 171 -4.10 -17.79 -7.59
CA PHE A 171 -4.94 -18.62 -6.73
C PHE A 171 -6.38 -18.17 -6.85
N LEU A 172 -7.27 -19.11 -7.15
CA LEU A 172 -8.69 -18.93 -6.98
C LEU A 172 -9.11 -19.53 -5.64
N LEU A 173 -9.72 -18.72 -4.79
CA LEU A 173 -10.15 -19.08 -3.45
C LEU A 173 -11.68 -19.08 -3.41
N GLY A 174 -12.24 -19.91 -2.56
CA GLY A 174 -13.68 -19.96 -2.32
C GLY A 174 -13.97 -20.00 -0.83
N PRO A 175 -15.14 -19.50 -0.40
CA PRO A 175 -15.61 -19.74 0.96
C PRO A 175 -15.86 -21.23 1.20
N GLY A 176 -15.68 -21.65 2.45
CA GLY A 176 -15.88 -23.04 2.85
C GLY A 176 -14.82 -24.01 2.34
N ASP A 177 -15.11 -25.30 2.46
CA ASP A 177 -14.09 -26.35 2.45
C ASP A 177 -14.19 -27.28 1.22
N GLU A 178 -14.96 -26.90 0.21
CA GLU A 178 -15.27 -27.74 -0.96
C GLU A 178 -14.20 -27.69 -2.06
N GLY A 179 -13.19 -26.83 -1.94
CA GLY A 179 -12.08 -26.71 -2.88
C GLY A 179 -12.59 -26.45 -4.30
N ALA A 180 -12.17 -27.26 -5.26
CA ALA A 180 -12.60 -27.15 -6.65
C ALA A 180 -14.14 -27.27 -6.84
N ASN A 181 -14.85 -27.87 -5.88
CA ASN A 181 -16.31 -28.05 -5.94
C ASN A 181 -17.09 -26.88 -5.33
N THR A 182 -16.44 -25.86 -4.74
CA THR A 182 -17.16 -24.69 -4.24
C THR A 182 -17.96 -24.05 -5.37
N THR A 183 -19.28 -23.91 -5.20
CA THR A 183 -20.20 -23.33 -6.20
C THR A 183 -20.84 -22.03 -5.74
N ILE A 184 -20.66 -21.66 -4.47
CA ILE A 184 -21.30 -20.52 -3.83
C ILE A 184 -20.22 -19.52 -3.38
N GLY A 185 -20.55 -18.23 -3.48
CA GLY A 185 -19.72 -17.12 -3.03
C GLY A 185 -18.83 -16.53 -4.13
N PRO A 186 -18.08 -15.48 -3.78
CA PRO A 186 -17.20 -14.78 -4.71
C PRO A 186 -16.10 -15.71 -5.22
N ALA A 187 -15.71 -15.51 -6.47
CA ALA A 187 -14.46 -16.06 -6.98
C ALA A 187 -13.30 -15.15 -6.55
N PHE A 188 -12.84 -15.33 -5.31
CA PHE A 188 -11.73 -14.55 -4.78
C PHE A 188 -10.43 -14.93 -5.49
N LYS A 189 -9.62 -13.95 -5.86
CA LYS A 189 -8.35 -14.15 -6.57
C LYS A 189 -7.19 -13.49 -5.82
N TYR A 190 -6.14 -14.27 -5.57
CA TYR A 190 -4.79 -13.74 -5.42
C TYR A 190 -4.09 -13.88 -6.77
N GLU A 191 -3.57 -12.77 -7.29
CA GLU A 191 -2.90 -12.73 -8.59
C GLU A 191 -1.41 -12.49 -8.42
N ASP A 192 -0.61 -13.23 -9.19
CA ASP A 192 0.85 -13.12 -9.17
C ASP A 192 1.42 -13.22 -7.74
N VAL A 193 1.11 -14.30 -7.02
CA VAL A 193 1.53 -14.51 -5.62
C VAL A 193 2.46 -15.72 -5.52
N ASN A 194 3.60 -15.57 -4.83
CA ASN A 194 4.43 -16.72 -4.45
C ASN A 194 3.88 -17.35 -3.15
N THR A 195 4.02 -18.65 -2.96
CA THR A 195 3.58 -19.34 -1.73
C THR A 195 4.19 -18.75 -0.45
N GLY A 196 5.40 -18.20 -0.51
CA GLY A 196 6.01 -17.47 0.61
C GLY A 196 5.30 -16.16 0.98
N ASN A 197 4.56 -15.54 0.04
CA ASN A 197 3.76 -14.35 0.31
C ASN A 197 2.39 -14.67 0.93
N LEU A 198 2.01 -15.94 1.04
CA LEU A 198 0.80 -16.35 1.75
C LEU A 198 0.93 -16.20 3.27
N HIS A 199 2.17 -16.04 3.77
CA HIS A 199 2.50 -15.95 5.19
C HIS A 199 1.78 -17.04 6.00
N LEU A 200 2.07 -18.30 5.65
CA LEU A 200 1.44 -19.46 6.27
C LEU A 200 1.73 -19.50 7.78
N THR A 201 0.70 -19.72 8.57
CA THR A 201 0.77 -19.83 10.03
C THR A 201 -0.02 -21.05 10.55
N GLY A 202 0.16 -21.39 11.82
CA GLY A 202 -0.53 -22.49 12.48
C GLY A 202 0.37 -23.68 12.84
N LYS A 203 -0.22 -24.73 13.42
CA LYS A 203 0.54 -25.86 14.02
C LYS A 203 1.02 -26.89 13.01
N LYS A 204 0.45 -26.95 11.81
CA LYS A 204 0.71 -27.98 10.79
C LYS A 204 0.86 -27.35 9.39
N ILE A 205 1.81 -26.42 9.26
CA ILE A 205 2.07 -25.74 7.98
C ILE A 205 2.49 -26.79 6.93
N PRO A 206 1.78 -26.89 5.80
CA PRO A 206 2.11 -27.86 4.77
C PRO A 206 3.42 -27.48 4.08
N ALA A 207 4.15 -28.49 3.60
CA ALA A 207 5.39 -28.26 2.84
C ALA A 207 5.12 -27.63 1.46
N THR A 208 3.93 -27.86 0.91
CA THR A 208 3.47 -27.35 -0.38
C THR A 208 2.03 -26.87 -0.26
N VAL A 209 1.67 -25.83 -1.01
CA VAL A 209 0.29 -25.35 -1.12
C VAL A 209 -0.30 -25.83 -2.43
N GLY A 210 -1.57 -26.25 -2.41
CA GLY A 210 -2.27 -26.75 -3.59
C GLY A 210 -3.78 -26.64 -3.52
N VAL A 211 -4.43 -27.05 -4.61
CA VAL A 211 -5.90 -27.09 -4.72
C VAL A 211 -6.47 -28.01 -3.64
N GLY A 212 -7.53 -27.54 -2.98
CA GLY A 212 -8.22 -28.24 -1.90
C GLY A 212 -7.67 -27.94 -0.49
N ASP A 213 -6.51 -27.31 -0.37
CA ASP A 213 -6.00 -26.90 0.93
C ASP A 213 -6.96 -25.91 1.60
N LYS A 214 -7.15 -26.09 2.91
CA LYS A 214 -8.14 -25.38 3.72
C LYS A 214 -7.45 -24.43 4.65
N PHE A 215 -7.87 -23.17 4.59
CA PHE A 215 -7.24 -22.11 5.35
C PHE A 215 -8.29 -21.16 5.92
N ARG A 216 -7.87 -20.41 6.93
CA ARG A 216 -8.45 -19.12 7.25
C ARG A 216 -7.62 -18.07 6.54
N PHE A 217 -8.20 -17.47 5.52
CA PHE A 217 -7.57 -16.41 4.75
C PHE A 217 -7.80 -15.08 5.44
N ILE A 218 -6.73 -14.30 5.59
CA ILE A 218 -6.77 -12.92 6.04
C ILE A 218 -6.15 -12.10 4.91
N ALA A 219 -6.92 -11.17 4.35
CA ALA A 219 -6.56 -10.50 3.12
C ALA A 219 -7.13 -9.09 3.03
N GLU A 220 -6.42 -8.22 2.34
CA GLU A 220 -6.89 -6.89 2.02
C GLU A 220 -7.82 -6.94 0.79
N VAL A 221 -8.95 -6.26 0.87
CA VAL A 221 -9.90 -6.08 -0.23
C VAL A 221 -9.28 -5.18 -1.28
N ARG A 222 -9.32 -5.63 -2.54
CA ARG A 222 -8.87 -4.84 -3.70
C ARG A 222 -10.09 -4.52 -4.57
N GLU A 223 -9.98 -4.74 -5.86
CA GLU A 223 -11.03 -4.45 -6.83
C GLU A 223 -11.84 -5.70 -7.20
N PHE A 224 -13.01 -5.48 -7.78
CA PHE A 224 -13.79 -6.51 -8.45
C PHE A 224 -13.81 -6.25 -9.95
N ASN A 225 -13.49 -7.27 -10.75
CA ASN A 225 -13.61 -7.21 -12.20
C ASN A 225 -14.91 -7.87 -12.65
N ALA A 226 -15.92 -7.05 -12.95
CA ALA A 226 -17.24 -7.52 -13.38
C ALA A 226 -17.24 -8.27 -14.72
N ALA A 227 -16.27 -8.00 -15.61
CA ALA A 227 -16.19 -8.72 -16.88
C ALA A 227 -15.69 -10.17 -16.72
N GLN A 228 -14.91 -10.43 -15.67
CA GLN A 228 -14.36 -11.76 -15.36
C GLN A 228 -15.03 -12.42 -14.16
N CYS A 229 -15.88 -11.69 -13.44
CA CYS A 229 -16.45 -12.08 -12.15
C CYS A 229 -15.39 -12.51 -11.13
N LEU A 230 -14.28 -11.77 -11.07
CA LEU A 230 -13.16 -12.05 -10.18
C LEU A 230 -13.06 -10.95 -9.12
N PHE A 231 -13.04 -11.38 -7.85
CA PHE A 231 -12.87 -10.51 -6.70
C PHE A 231 -11.40 -10.55 -6.25
N PHE A 232 -10.64 -9.51 -6.53
CA PHE A 232 -9.23 -9.47 -6.20
C PHE A 232 -9.02 -9.15 -4.71
N LEU A 233 -8.10 -9.90 -4.11
CA LEU A 233 -7.64 -9.71 -2.75
C LEU A 233 -6.12 -9.68 -2.73
N HIS A 234 -5.54 -9.07 -1.69
CA HIS A 234 -4.10 -9.15 -1.43
C HIS A 234 -3.85 -9.96 -0.15
N PRO A 235 -3.02 -11.02 -0.18
CA PRO A 235 -2.78 -11.85 1.00
C PRO A 235 -2.09 -11.04 2.11
N VAL A 236 -2.62 -11.14 3.34
CA VAL A 236 -1.98 -10.61 4.56
C VAL A 236 -1.41 -11.78 5.37
N SER A 237 -2.22 -12.80 5.63
CA SER A 237 -1.77 -14.05 6.25
C SER A 237 -2.75 -15.19 6.00
N THR A 238 -2.26 -16.42 6.04
CA THR A 238 -3.05 -17.61 5.75
C THR A 238 -2.83 -18.64 6.87
N GLU A 239 -3.85 -18.87 7.69
CA GLU A 239 -3.77 -19.78 8.84
C GLU A 239 -4.29 -21.18 8.45
N VAL A 240 -3.51 -22.21 8.76
CA VAL A 240 -3.87 -23.62 8.52
C VAL A 240 -5.00 -24.05 9.46
N ARG A 241 -6.00 -24.74 8.90
CA ARG A 241 -7.16 -25.27 9.63
C ARG A 241 -7.10 -26.78 9.83
#